data_AF-A0A0C2GQA8-F1
#
_entry.id   AF-A0A0C2GQA8-F1
#
_cell.length_a   1.000
_cell.length_b   1.000
_cell.length_c   1.000
_cell.angle_alpha   90.00
_cell.angle_beta   90.00
_cell.angle_gamma   90.00
#
_symmetry.space_group_name_H-M   'P 1'
#
loop_
_entity.id
_entity.type
_entity.pdbx_description
1 polymer ?
#
loop_
_entity_poly.entity_id
_entity_poly.type
_entity_poly.pdbx_seq_one_letter_code
_entity_poly.pdbx_strand_id
1 'polypeptide(L)'
;MAYYKTNGIGCSYNWCTGKLSLVCLYNHDGAATAVKNLYTKGGAGDTCAKCEPNKNQENCVNGLCQVPLSYGPTTPTICPNALSNNAVWVTDDLRTIALDMHNYYRRLLATGWAKDKQTVYAKTAAAMPELTYDCDLELEIMNGLIDCPGKPVATRKSLANNYKVFKPYNTPTEEALQKVMDIP
;
A
#
# COMPACT_ATOMS: atom_id res chain seq x y z
N MET A 1 20.62 -4.78 15.65
CA MET A 1 20.56 -6.24 15.81
C MET A 1 19.59 -6.69 16.91
N ALA A 2 19.71 -6.22 18.17
CA ALA A 2 18.93 -6.77 19.29
C ALA A 2 17.85 -5.82 19.88
N TYR A 3 17.54 -4.71 19.19
CA TYR A 3 16.57 -3.75 19.71
C TYR A 3 15.15 -4.30 19.58
N TYR A 4 14.44 -4.42 20.70
CA TYR A 4 13.16 -5.15 20.81
C TYR A 4 12.01 -4.56 19.99
N LYS A 5 12.11 -3.29 19.57
CA LYS A 5 11.14 -2.66 18.66
C LYS A 5 11.40 -2.96 17.20
N THR A 6 12.60 -3.44 16.84
CA THR A 6 12.95 -3.82 15.47
C THR A 6 12.21 -5.10 15.09
N ASN A 7 11.30 -5.00 14.13
CA ASN A 7 10.62 -6.15 13.51
C ASN A 7 10.91 -6.26 12.01
N GLY A 8 11.75 -5.38 11.44
CA GLY A 8 12.18 -5.41 10.04
C GLY A 8 13.69 -5.33 9.86
N ILE A 9 14.19 -6.17 8.96
CA ILE A 9 15.58 -6.21 8.53
C ILE A 9 15.65 -6.38 7.02
N GLY A 10 16.51 -5.61 6.36
CA GLY A 10 16.91 -5.81 4.97
C GLY A 10 18.42 -5.89 4.89
N CYS A 11 18.96 -6.98 4.34
CA CYS A 11 20.40 -7.15 4.17
C CYS A 11 20.73 -7.29 2.69
N SER A 12 21.87 -6.74 2.28
CA SER A 12 22.42 -6.93 0.93
C SER A 12 23.94 -6.94 1.00
N TYR A 13 24.57 -7.51 -0.03
CA TYR A 13 26.01 -7.54 -0.13
C TYR A 13 26.48 -7.23 -1.56
N ASN A 14 27.71 -6.78 -1.68
CA ASN A 14 28.36 -6.63 -2.98
C ASN A 14 29.88 -6.85 -2.86
N TRP A 15 30.49 -7.36 -3.93
CA TRP A 15 31.94 -7.48 -4.04
C TRP A 15 32.51 -6.20 -4.66
N CYS A 16 33.37 -5.50 -3.92
CA CYS A 16 34.01 -4.26 -4.33
C CYS A 16 35.53 -4.43 -4.26
N THR A 17 36.22 -4.40 -5.41
CA THR A 17 37.69 -4.43 -5.52
C THR A 17 38.35 -5.47 -4.60
N GLY A 18 37.92 -6.73 -4.68
CA GLY A 18 38.46 -7.84 -3.88
C GLY A 18 37.99 -7.88 -2.42
N LYS A 19 37.06 -7.01 -2.01
CA LYS A 19 36.45 -7.00 -0.66
C LYS A 19 34.95 -7.27 -0.75
N LEU A 20 34.40 -7.94 0.25
CA LEU A 20 32.96 -8.12 0.39
C LEU A 20 32.39 -7.01 1.28
N SER A 21 31.46 -6.24 0.77
CA SER A 21 30.66 -5.29 1.54
C SER A 21 29.33 -5.96 1.88
N LEU A 22 29.00 -6.10 3.17
CA LEU A 22 27.71 -6.58 3.66
C LEU A 22 27.06 -5.46 4.48
N VAL A 23 25.81 -5.13 4.17
CA VAL A 23 25.05 -4.10 4.88
C VAL A 23 23.71 -4.69 5.27
N CYS A 24 23.33 -4.48 6.53
CA CYS A 24 21.97 -4.74 7.00
C CYS A 24 21.39 -3.43 7.54
N LEU A 25 20.18 -3.10 7.10
CA LEU A 25 19.36 -2.01 7.61
C LEU A 25 18.26 -2.57 8.49
N TYR A 26 17.92 -1.82 9.53
CA TYR A 26 16.87 -2.14 10.48
C TYR A 26 15.85 -1.01 10.45
N ASN A 27 14.56 -1.33 10.55
CA ASN A 27 13.49 -0.32 10.51
C ASN A 27 13.39 0.54 11.80
N HIS A 28 14.25 0.29 12.78
CA HIS A 28 14.39 1.09 13.98
C HIS A 28 15.87 1.23 14.38
N ASP A 29 16.25 2.44 14.79
CA ASP A 29 17.59 2.72 15.30
C ASP A 29 17.68 2.38 16.79
N GLY A 30 18.33 1.25 17.09
CA GLY A 30 18.62 0.80 18.46
C GLY A 30 19.85 1.45 19.08
N ALA A 31 20.64 2.22 18.33
CA ALA A 31 21.83 2.92 18.80
C ALA A 31 21.58 4.41 19.08
N ALA A 32 20.41 4.93 18.72
CA ALA A 32 20.00 6.30 19.02
C ALA A 32 20.15 6.61 20.53
N THR A 33 20.63 7.80 20.86
CA THR A 33 20.89 8.23 22.25
C THR A 33 19.67 8.14 23.17
N ALA A 34 18.46 8.25 22.61
CA ALA A 34 17.21 8.10 23.36
C ALA A 34 16.91 6.65 23.78
N VAL A 35 17.55 5.65 23.16
CA VAL A 35 17.37 4.23 23.46
C VAL A 35 18.21 3.87 24.68
N LYS A 36 17.54 3.75 25.83
CA LYS A 36 18.20 3.39 27.11
C LYS A 36 18.38 1.88 27.30
N ASN A 37 17.51 1.08 26.69
CA ASN A 37 17.50 -0.38 26.82
C ASN A 37 17.20 -1.02 25.47
N LEU A 38 17.93 -2.08 25.14
CA LEU A 38 17.68 -2.87 23.92
C LEU A 38 16.48 -3.79 24.06
N TYR A 39 16.17 -4.26 25.27
CA TYR A 39 15.00 -5.10 25.58
C TYR A 39 14.69 -5.03 27.07
N THR A 40 13.53 -5.53 27.49
CA THR A 40 13.16 -5.64 28.91
C THR A 40 13.51 -7.03 29.41
N LYS A 41 14.25 -7.13 30.52
CA LYS A 41 14.56 -8.41 31.17
C LYS A 41 13.27 -9.08 31.67
N GLY A 42 13.05 -10.35 31.33
CA GLY A 42 12.01 -11.21 31.89
C GLY A 42 12.51 -12.07 33.05
N GLY A 43 11.58 -12.55 33.88
CA GLY A 43 11.79 -13.61 34.87
C GLY A 43 11.79 -15.01 34.26
N ALA A 44 11.90 -16.03 35.12
CA ALA A 44 11.82 -17.43 34.69
C ALA A 44 10.42 -17.75 34.15
N GLY A 45 10.33 -18.21 32.90
CA GLY A 45 9.05 -18.51 32.25
C GLY A 45 8.37 -17.32 31.56
N ASP A 46 8.94 -16.10 31.66
CA ASP A 46 8.35 -14.89 31.09
C ASP A 46 8.53 -14.76 29.56
N THR A 47 9.16 -15.74 28.91
CA THR A 47 9.33 -15.74 27.46
C THR A 47 7.98 -15.52 26.79
N CYS A 48 7.90 -14.45 25.98
CA CYS A 48 6.69 -14.00 25.29
C CYS A 48 5.49 -13.59 26.16
N ALA A 49 5.60 -13.52 27.49
CA ALA A 49 4.47 -13.15 28.36
C ALA A 49 3.94 -11.72 28.13
N LYS A 50 4.65 -10.90 27.34
CA LYS A 50 4.31 -9.51 27.03
C LYS A 50 4.30 -9.23 25.52
N CYS A 51 4.12 -10.25 24.68
CA CYS A 51 3.96 -10.01 23.25
C CYS A 51 2.67 -9.22 22.97
N GLU A 52 2.79 -8.08 22.32
CA GLU A 52 1.64 -7.34 21.79
C GLU A 52 0.99 -8.14 20.64
N PRO A 53 -0.32 -8.02 20.38
CA PRO A 53 -1.26 -7.08 21.00
C PRO A 53 -1.91 -7.59 22.31
N ASN A 54 -1.93 -8.92 22.51
CA ASN A 54 -2.78 -9.53 23.55
C ASN A 54 -2.05 -9.77 24.88
N LYS A 55 -0.75 -9.46 24.95
CA LYS A 55 0.12 -9.69 26.13
C LYS A 55 0.06 -11.15 26.60
N ASN A 56 0.08 -12.06 25.64
CA ASN A 56 0.01 -13.50 25.88
C ASN A 56 0.97 -14.25 24.92
N GLN A 57 0.98 -15.57 25.00
CA GLN A 57 1.86 -16.42 24.19
C GLN A 57 1.25 -16.82 22.82
N GLU A 58 0.05 -16.34 22.46
CA GLU A 58 -0.65 -16.78 21.24
C GLU A 58 0.13 -16.46 19.96
N ASN A 59 0.83 -15.33 19.95
CA ASN A 59 1.70 -14.93 18.84
C ASN A 59 3.19 -15.14 19.16
N CYS A 60 3.51 -16.09 20.04
CA CYS A 60 4.88 -16.48 20.31
C CYS A 60 5.25 -17.69 19.46
N VAL A 61 6.28 -17.54 18.62
CA VAL A 61 6.85 -18.67 17.88
C VAL A 61 8.31 -18.78 18.26
N ASN A 62 8.71 -19.92 18.83
CA ASN A 62 10.07 -20.22 19.24
C ASN A 62 10.71 -19.13 20.12
N GLY A 63 9.93 -18.53 21.02
CA GLY A 63 10.40 -17.49 21.95
C GLY A 63 10.47 -16.08 21.35
N LEU A 64 9.95 -15.87 20.14
CA LEU A 64 9.87 -14.56 19.48
C LEU A 64 8.42 -14.14 19.26
N CYS A 65 8.11 -12.89 19.65
CA CYS A 65 6.83 -12.27 19.35
C CYS A 65 6.67 -12.07 17.84
N GLN A 66 5.60 -12.59 17.27
CA GLN A 66 5.23 -12.37 15.88
C GLN A 66 4.51 -11.03 15.77
N VAL A 67 5.29 -9.98 15.48
CA VAL A 67 4.78 -8.63 15.23
C VAL A 67 4.81 -8.38 13.72
N PRO A 68 3.66 -8.19 13.07
CA PRO A 68 3.65 -7.90 11.63
C PRO A 68 4.43 -6.63 11.35
N LEU A 69 5.14 -6.61 10.21
CA LEU A 69 5.73 -5.39 9.70
C LEU A 69 4.61 -4.38 9.44
N SER A 70 4.56 -3.34 10.27
CA SER A 70 3.82 -2.14 9.90
C SER A 70 4.63 -1.49 8.79
N TYR A 71 4.21 -1.71 7.54
CA TYR A 71 4.41 -0.69 6.51
C TYR A 71 3.67 0.53 7.04
N GLY A 72 4.38 1.38 7.78
CA GLY A 72 3.80 2.62 8.26
C GLY A 72 3.24 3.33 7.02
N PRO A 73 1.93 3.63 6.96
CA PRO A 73 1.41 4.40 5.84
C PRO A 73 2.27 5.67 5.77
N THR A 74 2.95 5.84 4.65
CA THR A 74 3.68 7.08 4.37
C THR A 74 2.68 8.21 4.55
N THR A 75 3.12 9.32 5.17
CA THR A 75 2.22 10.46 5.39
C THR A 75 1.68 10.91 4.03
N PRO A 76 0.38 10.73 3.76
CA PRO A 76 -0.17 10.97 2.44
C PRO A 76 -0.17 12.48 2.18
N THR A 77 0.38 12.86 1.03
CA THR A 77 0.48 14.23 0.56
C THR A 77 -0.69 14.59 -0.35
N ILE A 78 -1.23 13.63 -1.12
CA ILE A 78 -2.36 13.85 -2.03
C ILE A 78 -3.67 13.99 -1.24
N CYS A 79 -3.88 13.10 -0.25
CA CYS A 79 -5.03 13.17 0.66
C CYS A 79 -4.57 13.20 2.12
N PRO A 80 -4.21 14.38 2.66
CA PRO A 80 -3.62 14.51 3.99
C PRO A 80 -4.48 13.96 5.14
N ASN A 81 -5.80 14.00 4.99
CA ASN A 81 -6.74 13.53 6.01
C ASN A 81 -6.92 12.00 6.03
N ALA A 82 -6.35 11.26 5.07
CA ALA A 82 -6.54 9.81 4.96
C ALA A 82 -6.07 9.03 6.20
N LEU A 83 -5.04 9.52 6.90
CA LEU A 83 -4.57 8.91 8.16
C LEU A 83 -5.60 8.96 9.29
N SER A 84 -6.60 9.84 9.20
CA SER A 84 -7.61 10.07 10.23
C SER A 84 -8.98 9.47 9.90
N ASN A 85 -9.09 8.71 8.80
CA ASN A 85 -10.34 8.15 8.32
C ASN A 85 -10.16 6.75 7.70
N ASN A 86 -11.21 6.22 7.07
CA ASN A 86 -11.23 4.87 6.51
C ASN A 86 -10.34 4.69 5.27
N ALA A 87 -9.78 5.77 4.72
CA ALA A 87 -8.86 5.74 3.59
C ALA A 87 -7.38 5.60 3.98
N VAL A 88 -7.07 5.31 5.24
CA VAL A 88 -5.69 5.13 5.77
C VAL A 88 -4.85 4.11 4.98
N TRP A 89 -5.50 3.19 4.27
CA TRP A 89 -4.85 2.14 3.47
C TRP A 89 -4.56 2.55 2.02
N VAL A 90 -5.02 3.73 1.58
CA VAL A 90 -4.78 4.24 0.24
C VAL A 90 -3.49 5.07 0.25
N THR A 91 -2.46 4.60 -0.48
CA THR A 91 -1.15 5.24 -0.57
C THR A 91 -1.09 6.25 -1.71
N ASP A 92 -0.20 7.24 -1.63
CA ASP A 92 0.00 8.21 -2.72
C ASP A 92 0.46 7.53 -4.02
N ASP A 93 1.22 6.44 -3.94
CA ASP A 93 1.58 5.64 -5.11
C ASP A 93 0.33 5.08 -5.82
N LEU A 94 -0.60 4.50 -5.05
CA LEU A 94 -1.87 4.00 -5.61
C LEU A 94 -2.69 5.13 -6.22
N ARG A 95 -2.78 6.29 -5.56
CA ARG A 95 -3.49 7.48 -6.10
C ARG A 95 -2.87 7.95 -7.42
N THR A 96 -1.55 8.05 -7.45
CA THR A 96 -0.77 8.49 -8.62
C THR A 96 -0.92 7.52 -9.77
N ILE A 97 -0.70 6.22 -9.53
CA ILE A 97 -0.86 5.17 -10.55
C ILE A 97 -2.28 5.21 -11.13
N ALA A 98 -3.31 5.25 -10.28
CA ALA A 98 -4.69 5.29 -10.75
C ALA A 98 -4.96 6.53 -11.60
N LEU A 99 -4.53 7.72 -11.15
CA LEU A 99 -4.74 8.98 -11.88
C LEU A 99 -4.00 9.01 -13.21
N ASP A 100 -2.72 8.65 -13.20
CA ASP A 100 -1.84 8.72 -14.36
C ASP A 100 -2.28 7.74 -15.44
N MET A 101 -2.65 6.52 -15.05
CA MET A 101 -3.14 5.54 -16.01
C MET A 101 -4.47 6.00 -16.65
N HIS A 102 -5.42 6.54 -15.87
CA HIS A 102 -6.66 7.06 -16.46
C HIS A 102 -6.37 8.23 -17.41
N ASN A 103 -5.54 9.18 -17.00
CA ASN A 103 -5.17 10.32 -17.84
C ASN A 103 -4.37 9.90 -19.08
N TYR A 104 -3.54 8.86 -19.00
CA TYR A 104 -2.86 8.25 -20.14
C TYR A 104 -3.86 7.74 -21.18
N TYR A 105 -4.84 6.90 -20.79
CA TYR A 105 -5.85 6.41 -21.73
C TYR A 105 -6.76 7.51 -22.26
N ARG A 106 -7.11 8.51 -21.44
CA ARG A 106 -7.86 9.69 -21.89
C ARG A 106 -7.11 10.48 -22.95
N ARG A 107 -5.79 10.64 -22.81
CA ARG A 107 -4.92 11.28 -23.82
C ARG A 107 -4.88 10.43 -25.10
N LEU A 108 -4.74 9.10 -25.01
CA LEU A 108 -4.80 8.21 -26.17
C LEU A 108 -6.12 8.32 -26.94
N LEU A 109 -7.25 8.36 -26.24
CA LEU A 109 -8.57 8.55 -26.84
C LEU A 109 -8.69 9.95 -27.47
N ALA A 110 -8.30 10.99 -26.73
CA ALA A 110 -8.43 12.38 -27.20
C ALA A 110 -7.66 12.64 -28.49
N THR A 111 -6.50 12.02 -28.62
CA THR A 111 -5.60 12.15 -29.78
C THR A 111 -5.90 11.16 -30.91
N GLY A 112 -6.86 10.24 -30.73
CA GLY A 112 -7.25 9.28 -31.74
C GLY A 112 -6.24 8.15 -31.97
N TRP A 113 -5.36 7.87 -31.00
CA TRP A 113 -4.38 6.77 -31.08
C TRP A 113 -4.85 5.49 -30.38
N ALA A 114 -5.94 5.56 -29.62
CA ALA A 114 -6.58 4.37 -29.07
C ALA A 114 -7.15 3.50 -30.21
N LYS A 115 -6.77 2.22 -30.25
CA LYS A 115 -7.37 1.26 -31.19
C LYS A 115 -8.83 1.04 -30.81
N ASP A 116 -9.70 1.07 -31.81
CA ASP A 116 -11.11 0.76 -31.62
C ASP A 116 -11.43 -0.62 -32.25
N LYS A 117 -12.53 -1.23 -31.84
CA LYS A 117 -12.98 -2.52 -32.41
C LYS A 117 -13.90 -2.33 -33.61
N GLN A 118 -14.55 -1.16 -33.74
CA GLN A 118 -15.48 -0.85 -34.82
C GLN A 118 -14.80 -0.02 -35.93
N THR A 119 -13.82 0.81 -35.57
CA THR A 119 -12.91 1.53 -36.47
C THR A 119 -11.46 1.12 -36.22
N VAL A 120 -10.51 1.48 -37.09
CA VAL A 120 -9.08 1.16 -36.86
C VAL A 120 -8.54 1.90 -35.63
N TYR A 121 -8.98 3.15 -35.43
CA TYR A 121 -8.66 3.98 -34.28
C TYR A 121 -9.88 4.81 -33.85
N ALA A 122 -9.93 5.18 -32.58
CA ALA A 122 -10.94 6.07 -32.02
C ALA A 122 -10.90 7.46 -32.69
N LYS A 123 -12.05 8.11 -32.80
CA LYS A 123 -12.11 9.51 -33.25
C LYS A 123 -11.50 10.42 -32.19
N THR A 124 -10.84 11.48 -32.63
CA THR A 124 -10.29 12.50 -31.73
C THR A 124 -11.41 13.17 -30.91
N ALA A 125 -11.09 13.56 -29.68
CA ALA A 125 -12.02 14.29 -28.83
C ALA A 125 -11.82 15.80 -28.98
N ALA A 126 -12.91 16.54 -29.14
CA ALA A 126 -12.87 18.01 -29.18
C ALA A 126 -12.54 18.64 -27.82
N ALA A 127 -12.94 17.99 -26.72
CA ALA A 127 -12.66 18.43 -25.35
C ALA A 127 -12.64 17.22 -24.41
N MET A 128 -11.44 16.78 -24.00
CA MET A 128 -11.27 15.71 -23.01
C MET A 128 -10.53 16.30 -21.79
N PRO A 129 -11.22 16.60 -20.68
CA PRO A 129 -10.56 17.19 -19.50
C PRO A 129 -9.61 16.18 -18.84
N GLU A 130 -8.51 16.69 -18.32
CA GLU A 130 -7.62 15.94 -17.43
C GLU A 130 -8.31 15.72 -16.08
N LEU A 131 -8.19 14.51 -15.53
CA LEU A 131 -8.68 14.20 -14.19
C LEU A 131 -7.72 14.75 -13.14
N THR A 132 -8.27 15.11 -11.99
CA THR A 132 -7.55 15.36 -10.75
C THR A 132 -8.04 14.37 -9.69
N TYR A 133 -7.19 14.06 -8.72
CA TYR A 133 -7.57 13.12 -7.65
C TYR A 133 -8.50 13.80 -6.64
N ASP A 134 -9.61 13.16 -6.29
CA ASP A 134 -10.61 13.68 -5.36
C ASP A 134 -10.67 12.83 -4.10
N CYS A 135 -10.22 13.40 -2.98
CA CYS A 135 -10.15 12.73 -1.68
C CYS A 135 -11.52 12.48 -1.04
N ASP A 136 -12.55 13.26 -1.38
CA ASP A 136 -13.90 13.04 -0.86
C ASP A 136 -14.54 11.82 -1.53
N LEU A 137 -14.29 11.64 -2.83
CA LEU A 137 -14.69 10.43 -3.55
C LEU A 137 -13.94 9.19 -3.04
N GLU A 138 -12.64 9.30 -2.77
CA GLU A 138 -11.86 8.22 -2.13
C GLU A 138 -12.49 7.80 -0.79
N LEU A 139 -12.81 8.77 0.06
CA LEU A 139 -13.43 8.49 1.35
C LEU A 139 -14.82 7.87 1.21
N GLU A 140 -15.65 8.33 0.28
CA GLU A 140 -16.95 7.72 -0.01
C GLU A 140 -16.81 6.26 -0.43
N ILE A 141 -15.82 5.95 -1.29
CA ILE A 141 -15.50 4.58 -1.69
C ILE A 141 -15.03 3.75 -0.50
N MET A 142 -14.08 4.25 0.29
CA MET A 142 -13.51 3.50 1.41
C MET A 142 -14.51 3.25 2.53
N ASN A 143 -15.44 4.18 2.77
CA ASN A 143 -16.57 3.96 3.67
C ASN A 143 -17.48 2.83 3.19
N GLY A 144 -17.65 2.67 1.87
CA GLY A 144 -18.44 1.58 1.29
C GLY A 144 -17.71 0.24 1.20
N LEU A 145 -16.37 0.24 1.25
CA LEU A 145 -15.54 -0.97 1.13
C LEU A 145 -15.07 -1.54 2.47
N ILE A 146 -15.28 -0.85 3.60
CA ILE A 146 -14.74 -1.23 4.90
C ILE A 146 -15.09 -2.66 5.33
N ASP A 147 -16.28 -3.15 4.95
CA ASP A 147 -16.76 -4.50 5.29
C ASP A 147 -16.53 -5.53 4.16
N CYS A 148 -15.71 -5.20 3.16
CA CYS A 148 -15.41 -6.06 2.02
C CYS A 148 -16.67 -6.70 1.39
N PRO A 149 -17.68 -5.92 0.99
CA PRO A 149 -19.02 -6.44 0.71
C PRO A 149 -19.10 -7.28 -0.58
N GLY A 150 -17.99 -7.44 -1.32
CA GLY A 150 -17.93 -8.23 -2.55
C GLY A 150 -18.76 -7.66 -3.70
N LYS A 151 -19.26 -6.43 -3.58
CA LYS A 151 -20.11 -5.75 -4.55
C LYS A 151 -19.70 -4.28 -4.72
N PRO A 152 -20.11 -3.61 -5.83
CA PRO A 152 -19.83 -2.19 -6.04
C PRO A 152 -20.34 -1.32 -4.88
N VAL A 153 -19.62 -0.25 -4.58
CA VAL A 153 -20.06 0.77 -3.62
C VAL A 153 -21.31 1.46 -4.15
N ALA A 154 -22.35 1.55 -3.33
CA ALA A 154 -23.52 2.36 -3.62
C ALA A 154 -23.13 3.84 -3.49
N THR A 155 -22.91 4.50 -4.61
CA THR A 155 -22.53 5.91 -4.67
C THR A 155 -23.78 6.81 -4.66
N ARG A 156 -23.59 8.12 -4.44
CA ARG A 156 -24.67 9.11 -4.67
C ARG A 156 -25.22 8.95 -6.10
N LYS A 157 -26.53 9.17 -6.29
CA LYS A 157 -27.28 8.92 -7.55
C LYS A 157 -26.66 9.47 -8.85
N SER A 158 -25.71 10.42 -8.78
CA SER A 158 -25.03 11.04 -9.92
C SER A 158 -23.61 10.52 -10.20
N LEU A 159 -23.07 9.63 -9.38
CA LEU A 159 -21.69 9.14 -9.51
C LEU A 159 -21.67 7.75 -10.14
N ALA A 160 -21.05 7.62 -11.31
CA ALA A 160 -20.78 6.32 -11.92
C ALA A 160 -19.59 5.64 -11.23
N ASN A 161 -19.60 4.30 -11.19
CA ASN A 161 -18.48 3.52 -10.67
C ASN A 161 -18.04 2.45 -11.68
N ASN A 162 -16.76 2.10 -11.62
CA ASN A 162 -16.20 0.90 -12.21
C ASN A 162 -15.79 -0.03 -11.06
N TYR A 163 -16.24 -1.28 -11.08
CA TYR A 163 -15.97 -2.24 -10.02
C TYR A 163 -15.36 -3.53 -10.58
N LYS A 164 -14.25 -3.96 -9.98
CA LYS A 164 -13.57 -5.21 -10.33
C LYS A 164 -13.10 -5.89 -9.05
N VAL A 165 -13.32 -7.20 -8.97
CA VAL A 165 -12.75 -8.06 -7.93
C VAL A 165 -11.65 -8.89 -8.54
N PHE A 166 -10.46 -8.84 -7.96
CA PHE A 166 -9.32 -9.67 -8.34
C PHE A 166 -9.09 -10.73 -7.26
N LYS A 167 -8.89 -12.00 -7.64
CA LYS A 167 -8.91 -13.16 -6.72
C LYS A 167 -7.56 -13.58 -6.13
N PRO A 168 -6.39 -13.38 -6.75
CA PRO A 168 -5.12 -13.47 -6.03
C PRO A 168 -4.91 -12.20 -5.19
N TYR A 169 -5.04 -12.31 -3.86
CA TYR A 169 -4.84 -11.21 -2.90
C TYR A 169 -3.37 -10.79 -2.75
N ASN A 170 -2.45 -11.65 -3.20
CA ASN A 170 -1.01 -11.59 -2.99
C ASN A 170 -0.22 -11.06 -4.20
N THR A 171 -0.90 -10.44 -5.17
CA THR A 171 -0.27 -9.77 -6.31
C THR A 171 0.19 -8.36 -5.91
N PRO A 172 1.39 -7.90 -6.33
CA PRO A 172 1.83 -6.51 -6.11
C PRO A 172 0.80 -5.49 -6.60
N THR A 173 0.65 -4.37 -5.88
CA THR A 173 -0.38 -3.36 -6.14
C THR A 173 -0.39 -2.87 -7.59
N GLU A 174 0.78 -2.59 -8.17
CA GLU A 174 0.91 -2.15 -9.57
C GLU A 174 0.36 -3.19 -10.56
N GLU A 175 0.71 -4.48 -10.38
CA GLU A 175 0.23 -5.56 -11.25
C GLU A 175 -1.28 -5.79 -11.09
N ALA A 176 -1.80 -5.67 -9.86
CA ALA A 176 -3.23 -5.77 -9.60
C ALA A 176 -4.00 -4.63 -10.29
N LEU A 177 -3.49 -3.39 -10.21
CA LEU A 177 -4.07 -2.22 -10.86
C LEU A 177 -4.05 -2.35 -12.38
N GLN A 178 -2.92 -2.77 -12.96
CA GLN A 178 -2.81 -3.00 -14.40
C GLN A 178 -3.87 -3.99 -14.90
N LYS A 179 -4.03 -5.13 -14.22
CA LYS A 179 -5.03 -6.16 -14.58
C LYS A 179 -6.48 -5.71 -14.41
N VAL A 180 -6.75 -4.78 -13.49
CA VAL A 180 -8.09 -4.20 -13.31
C VAL A 180 -8.40 -3.21 -14.43
N MET A 181 -7.39 -2.50 -14.92
CA MET A 181 -7.48 -1.44 -15.92
C MET A 181 -7.44 -1.95 -17.36
N ASP A 182 -6.77 -3.08 -17.61
CA ASP A 182 -6.78 -3.79 -18.89
C ASP A 182 -8.11 -4.54 -19.09
N ILE A 183 -9.18 -3.77 -19.34
CA ILE A 183 -10.45 -4.30 -19.84
C ILE A 183 -10.40 -4.26 -21.38
N PRO A 184 -10.56 -5.40 -22.08
CA PRO A 184 -10.64 -5.45 -23.53
C PRO A 184 -11.92 -4.84 -24.09
#